data_AF-A0A964RXD3-F1
#
_entry.id   AF-A0A964RXD3-F1
#
_cell.length_a   1.000
_cell.length_b   1.000
_cell.length_c   1.000
_cell.angle_alpha   90.00
_cell.angle_beta   90.00
_cell.angle_gamma   90.00
#
_symmetry.space_group_name_H-M   'P 1'
#
loop_
_entity.id
_entity.type
_entity.pdbx_description
1 polymer ?
#
loop_
_entity_poly.entity_id
_entity_poly.type
_entity_poly.pdbx_seq_one_letter_code
_entity_poly.pdbx_strand_id
1 'polypeptide(L)'
;MKMNIRKLHSAGVFILLMITGLLVSCEERSNFDEDLPTTLNIIQSAKVGETAATIDDLSGIINFVLPSGTNPQAVELVFTAPEGVEIFPASGSTVDLTSPLEVTAKVGNNTRHYIINARVLPNQVAFIGNAATIDGIEEDDIKAAALWTQETYGSDFIYIPYSDLTIEALHSVNVLFFFYDNVGSSALPEDIIAKRNVLTQFVAEGGKMLLGGMGTTLASVIGRDQSGLLTIRDNGVGSVNPDTWQIDGGVNFQNDQRSHPIYNFTETIPTDPSGYFPIINPGFKENHNNLWDLAPLLGPGHQVGQFAEFENLYGGKVLAVWSGVTDECCPGIIEFKPTSVYTGTIIAIGAGGMEWNMNDGRVNTYAGVIRGIYRNSIDYLRTR
;
A
#
# COMPACT_ATOMS: atom_id res chain seq x y z
N MET A 1 27.07 45.55 56.22
CA MET A 1 26.66 45.68 54.81
C MET A 1 27.41 46.88 54.23
N LYS A 2 28.58 46.64 53.62
CA LYS A 2 29.53 47.71 53.25
C LYS A 2 29.27 48.16 51.82
N MET A 3 29.01 49.45 51.70
CA MET A 3 28.89 50.24 50.48
C MET A 3 30.20 51.03 50.32
N ASN A 4 30.82 51.06 49.14
CA ASN A 4 31.64 52.20 48.74
C ASN A 4 31.91 52.25 47.24
N ILE A 5 31.88 53.47 46.73
CA ILE A 5 31.83 53.87 45.33
C ILE A 5 33.03 54.81 45.04
N ARG A 6 33.64 54.65 43.86
CA ARG A 6 34.29 55.64 42.94
C ARG A 6 35.79 56.01 42.99
N LYS A 7 36.33 56.01 41.74
CA LYS A 7 37.32 56.93 41.07
C LYS A 7 38.82 56.63 41.32
N LEU A 8 39.80 56.77 40.39
CA LEU A 8 39.93 57.41 39.05
C LEU A 8 41.32 57.08 38.40
N HIS A 9 41.41 57.03 37.05
CA HIS A 9 42.56 57.38 36.13
C HIS A 9 43.91 56.57 36.20
N SER A 10 44.77 56.36 35.18
CA SER A 10 44.93 56.80 33.77
C SER A 10 46.13 56.09 33.10
N ALA A 11 46.06 55.89 31.77
CA ALA A 11 47.13 55.99 30.73
C ALA A 11 48.46 55.19 30.79
N GLY A 12 48.74 54.44 29.69
CA GLY A 12 49.92 54.72 28.85
C GLY A 12 51.05 53.67 28.68
N VAL A 13 51.25 53.28 27.41
CA VAL A 13 52.55 53.10 26.70
C VAL A 13 53.27 51.73 26.68
N PHE A 14 53.33 51.17 25.44
CA PHE A 14 54.39 50.46 24.70
C PHE A 14 55.54 49.74 25.45
N ILE A 15 55.90 48.53 24.97
CA ILE A 15 57.18 48.27 24.26
C ILE A 15 57.21 46.87 23.63
N LEU A 16 57.72 46.89 22.39
CA LEU A 16 57.99 45.85 21.41
C LEU A 16 59.22 44.99 21.77
N LEU A 17 59.20 43.68 21.48
CA LEU A 17 60.40 42.85 21.39
C LEU A 17 60.33 41.95 20.15
N MET A 18 61.25 42.20 19.20
CA MET A 18 61.55 41.37 18.03
C MET A 18 62.28 40.08 18.43
N ILE A 19 62.25 39.04 17.59
CA ILE A 19 63.44 38.38 16.99
C ILE A 19 63.01 37.28 15.97
N THR A 20 63.27 37.60 14.70
CA THR A 20 63.75 36.79 13.56
C THR A 20 63.31 35.33 13.34
N GLY A 21 62.63 35.11 12.20
CA GLY A 21 63.22 34.46 11.02
C GLY A 21 63.21 32.93 10.93
N LEU A 22 62.43 32.40 9.97
CA LEU A 22 62.83 31.30 9.08
C LEU A 22 61.78 31.20 7.95
N LEU A 23 62.25 31.48 6.72
CA LEU A 23 61.53 31.29 5.47
C LEU A 23 61.36 29.78 5.25
N VAL A 24 60.14 29.27 5.42
CA VAL A 24 59.74 27.98 4.86
C VAL A 24 58.88 28.29 3.65
N SER A 25 59.46 27.99 2.48
CA SER A 25 58.76 27.82 1.22
C SER A 25 57.58 26.87 1.44
N CYS A 26 56.36 27.39 1.39
CA CYS A 26 55.22 26.54 1.07
C CYS A 26 55.43 26.08 -0.37
N GLU A 27 56.00 24.90 -0.56
CA GLU A 27 55.64 24.10 -1.73
C GLU A 27 54.13 23.83 -1.58
N GLU A 28 53.32 24.55 -2.35
CA GLU A 28 52.00 24.04 -2.68
C GLU A 28 52.21 22.66 -3.31
N ARG A 29 51.82 21.60 -2.58
CA ARG A 29 51.59 20.32 -3.21
C ARG A 29 50.37 20.48 -4.11
N SER A 30 50.62 20.76 -5.38
CA SER A 30 49.64 20.67 -6.45
C SER A 30 49.25 19.20 -6.65
N ASN A 31 48.29 18.72 -5.86
CA ASN A 31 47.58 17.47 -6.11
C ASN A 31 46.12 17.73 -6.50
N PHE A 32 45.84 18.89 -7.11
CA PHE A 32 44.54 19.19 -7.67
C PHE A 32 44.69 19.41 -9.18
N ASP A 33 44.27 18.41 -9.92
CA ASP A 33 43.98 18.51 -11.34
C ASP A 33 42.52 18.96 -11.45
N GLU A 34 42.27 20.21 -11.82
CA GLU A 34 40.91 20.78 -11.92
C GLU A 34 40.09 20.14 -13.06
N ASP A 35 40.73 19.38 -13.96
CA ASP A 35 40.08 18.72 -15.09
C ASP A 35 39.65 17.26 -14.79
N LEU A 36 40.00 16.72 -13.61
CA LEU A 36 39.52 15.40 -13.19
C LEU A 36 38.23 15.54 -12.36
N PRO A 37 37.10 14.94 -12.79
CA PRO A 37 35.90 14.88 -11.98
C PRO A 37 36.26 14.24 -10.63
N THR A 38 35.88 14.89 -9.53
CA THR A 38 36.16 14.40 -8.17
C THR A 38 35.82 12.92 -8.11
N THR A 39 36.82 12.09 -7.81
CA THR A 39 36.86 10.62 -7.96
C THR A 39 35.71 9.86 -7.29
N LEU A 40 34.83 10.55 -6.56
CA LEU A 40 33.58 10.04 -6.02
C LEU A 40 32.52 9.80 -7.08
N ASN A 41 32.19 10.77 -7.94
CA ASN A 41 30.98 10.68 -8.80
C ASN A 41 31.32 10.19 -10.21
N ILE A 42 31.96 9.01 -10.32
CA ILE A 42 32.45 8.49 -11.60
C ILE A 42 31.30 8.02 -12.50
N ILE A 43 30.27 7.38 -11.93
CA ILE A 43 29.02 7.08 -12.64
C ILE A 43 28.03 8.20 -12.35
N GLN A 44 27.81 9.08 -13.32
CA GLN A 44 26.94 10.25 -13.16
C GLN A 44 25.45 9.89 -13.19
N SER A 45 25.09 8.87 -13.98
CA SER A 45 23.75 8.30 -13.96
C SER A 45 23.76 6.85 -14.44
N ALA A 46 22.77 6.08 -14.00
CA ALA A 46 22.50 4.73 -14.46
C ALA A 46 20.99 4.59 -14.69
N LYS A 47 20.60 3.93 -15.79
CA LYS A 47 19.20 3.73 -16.19
C LYS A 47 18.93 2.30 -16.66
N VAL A 48 17.69 1.86 -16.42
CA VAL A 48 17.05 0.72 -17.08
C VAL A 48 15.77 1.23 -17.74
N GLY A 49 15.74 1.28 -19.07
CA GLY A 49 14.70 2.00 -19.81
C GLY A 49 14.60 3.46 -19.33
N GLU A 50 13.40 3.88 -18.90
CA GLU A 50 13.16 5.22 -18.33
C GLU A 50 13.47 5.31 -16.83
N THR A 51 13.77 4.19 -16.16
CA THR A 51 13.98 4.14 -14.71
C THR A 51 15.41 4.54 -14.37
N ALA A 52 15.56 5.66 -13.65
CA ALA A 52 16.85 6.08 -13.11
C ALA A 52 17.17 5.37 -11.78
N ALA A 53 18.44 5.03 -11.58
CA ALA A 53 18.93 4.54 -10.30
C ALA A 53 19.16 5.66 -9.29
N THR A 54 19.15 5.30 -8.01
CA THR A 54 19.80 6.09 -6.96
C THR A 54 21.24 5.61 -6.83
N ILE A 55 22.21 6.53 -6.92
CA ILE A 55 23.64 6.22 -6.81
C ILE A 55 24.16 6.78 -5.48
N ASP A 56 24.68 5.90 -4.64
CA ASP A 56 25.50 6.25 -3.48
C ASP A 56 26.95 5.95 -3.84
N ASP A 57 27.62 6.99 -4.34
CA ASP A 57 29.02 6.88 -4.70
C ASP A 57 29.87 6.51 -3.49
N LEU A 58 29.65 7.11 -2.31
CA LEU A 58 30.46 6.86 -1.11
C LEU A 58 30.52 5.37 -0.72
N SER A 59 29.37 4.69 -0.77
CA SER A 59 29.29 3.24 -0.47
C SER A 59 29.51 2.35 -1.70
N GLY A 60 29.54 2.92 -2.91
CA GLY A 60 29.64 2.17 -4.16
C GLY A 60 28.37 1.36 -4.43
N ILE A 61 27.19 1.90 -4.12
CA ILE A 61 25.91 1.20 -4.31
C ILE A 61 25.06 1.95 -5.34
N ILE A 62 24.48 1.19 -6.27
CA ILE A 62 23.52 1.68 -7.26
C ILE A 62 22.22 0.90 -7.06
N ASN A 63 21.14 1.59 -6.70
CA ASN A 63 19.85 0.94 -6.43
C ASN A 63 18.83 1.29 -7.50
N PHE A 64 18.22 0.26 -8.08
CA PHE A 64 17.06 0.38 -8.96
C PHE A 64 15.78 -0.06 -8.25
N VAL A 65 14.72 0.74 -8.41
CA VAL A 65 13.33 0.33 -8.16
C VAL A 65 12.66 0.26 -9.52
N LEU A 66 12.60 -0.94 -10.09
CA LEU A 66 12.12 -1.19 -11.44
C LEU A 66 10.58 -1.26 -11.47
N PRO A 67 9.94 -0.75 -12.53
CA PRO A 67 8.50 -0.86 -12.72
C PRO A 67 8.04 -2.31 -12.68
N SER A 68 6.78 -2.49 -12.30
CA SER A 68 6.22 -3.83 -12.25
C SER A 68 6.15 -4.45 -13.64
N GLY A 69 6.40 -5.77 -13.73
CA GLY A 69 6.45 -6.50 -15.00
C GLY A 69 7.77 -6.39 -15.76
N THR A 70 8.75 -5.60 -15.27
CA THR A 70 10.12 -5.67 -15.79
C THR A 70 10.68 -7.08 -15.57
N ASN A 71 11.27 -7.68 -16.60
CA ASN A 71 12.01 -8.93 -16.49
C ASN A 71 13.46 -8.63 -16.06
N PRO A 72 13.83 -8.85 -14.78
CA PRO A 72 15.16 -8.49 -14.28
C PRO A 72 16.28 -9.37 -14.86
N GLN A 73 15.97 -10.53 -15.44
CA GLN A 73 16.99 -11.43 -16.02
C GLN A 73 17.62 -10.88 -17.31
N ALA A 74 16.96 -9.92 -17.95
CA ALA A 74 17.39 -9.34 -19.21
C ALA A 74 16.99 -7.86 -19.28
N VAL A 75 17.80 -7.01 -18.67
CA VAL A 75 17.62 -5.54 -18.73
C VAL A 75 18.84 -4.88 -19.34
N GLU A 76 18.62 -3.87 -20.18
CA GLU A 76 19.69 -3.03 -20.73
C GLU A 76 20.08 -1.96 -19.70
N LEU A 77 21.36 -1.91 -19.33
CA LEU A 77 21.91 -0.88 -18.46
C LEU A 77 22.54 0.24 -19.27
N VAL A 78 22.05 1.45 -19.09
CA VAL A 78 22.60 2.66 -19.71
C VAL A 78 23.26 3.52 -18.65
N PHE A 79 24.56 3.74 -18.78
CA PHE A 79 25.33 4.62 -17.92
C PHE A 79 25.69 5.93 -18.62
N THR A 80 25.78 7.00 -17.85
CA THR A 80 26.48 8.23 -18.22
C THR A 80 27.67 8.42 -17.29
N ALA A 81 28.83 8.69 -17.87
CA ALA A 81 30.06 8.97 -17.15
C ALA A 81 30.90 10.01 -17.92
N PRO A 82 31.85 10.69 -17.25
CA PRO A 82 32.81 11.57 -17.89
C PRO A 82 33.58 10.91 -19.04
N GLU A 83 34.10 11.73 -19.95
CA GLU A 83 34.97 11.26 -21.04
C GLU A 83 36.20 10.53 -20.48
N GLY A 84 36.61 9.44 -21.12
CA GLY A 84 37.73 8.60 -20.68
C GLY A 84 37.42 7.60 -19.57
N VAL A 85 36.17 7.53 -19.08
CA VAL A 85 35.72 6.49 -18.15
C VAL A 85 35.23 5.27 -18.92
N GLU A 86 35.80 4.11 -18.61
CA GLU A 86 35.35 2.82 -19.12
C GLU A 86 34.56 2.07 -18.04
N ILE A 87 33.33 1.67 -18.34
CA ILE A 87 32.47 0.91 -17.41
C ILE A 87 32.36 -0.54 -17.89
N PHE A 88 32.39 -1.48 -16.94
CA PHE A 88 32.17 -2.91 -17.19
C PHE A 88 31.13 -3.48 -16.22
N PRO A 89 30.05 -4.15 -16.70
CA PRO A 89 29.66 -4.31 -18.10
C PRO A 89 29.46 -2.97 -18.83
N ALA A 90 29.71 -2.94 -20.14
CA ALA A 90 29.64 -1.70 -20.91
C ALA A 90 28.23 -1.12 -20.93
N SER A 91 28.12 0.21 -21.01
CA SER A 91 26.83 0.89 -21.23
C SER A 91 26.15 0.33 -22.50
N GLY A 92 24.87 0.01 -22.41
CA GLY A 92 24.09 -0.70 -23.43
C GLY A 92 24.13 -2.23 -23.33
N SER A 93 24.81 -2.80 -22.34
CA SER A 93 24.81 -4.26 -22.13
C SER A 93 23.49 -4.74 -21.55
N THR A 94 22.98 -5.86 -22.04
CA THR A 94 21.90 -6.62 -21.39
C THR A 94 22.49 -7.47 -20.26
N VAL A 95 21.94 -7.35 -19.06
CA VAL A 95 22.41 -8.04 -17.85
C VAL A 95 21.27 -8.68 -17.07
N ASP A 96 21.62 -9.57 -16.15
CA ASP A 96 20.74 -10.16 -15.15
C ASP A 96 20.91 -9.42 -13.82
N LEU A 97 19.82 -8.83 -13.32
CA LEU A 97 19.74 -8.13 -12.03
C LEU A 97 18.86 -8.88 -11.01
N THR A 98 18.63 -10.18 -11.18
CA THR A 98 17.96 -11.02 -10.18
C THR A 98 18.78 -11.18 -8.90
N SER A 99 20.09 -10.94 -8.97
CA SER A 99 21.02 -10.86 -7.85
C SER A 99 21.89 -9.61 -7.95
N PRO A 100 22.52 -9.16 -6.85
CA PRO A 100 23.44 -8.03 -6.91
C PRO A 100 24.51 -8.20 -7.99
N LEU A 101 24.67 -7.18 -8.85
CA LEU A 101 25.61 -7.20 -9.97
C LEU A 101 26.79 -6.26 -9.68
N GLU A 102 28.01 -6.76 -9.77
CA GLU A 102 29.20 -5.92 -9.68
C GLU A 102 29.44 -5.15 -10.98
N VAL A 103 29.72 -3.85 -10.84
CA VAL A 103 30.08 -2.95 -11.94
C VAL A 103 31.39 -2.26 -11.62
N THR A 104 32.31 -2.21 -12.58
CA THR A 104 33.59 -1.50 -12.42
C THR A 104 33.65 -0.29 -13.33
N ALA A 105 34.05 0.85 -12.79
CA ALA A 105 34.36 2.05 -13.57
C ALA A 105 35.87 2.33 -13.50
N LYS A 106 36.51 2.50 -14.66
CA LYS A 106 37.96 2.66 -14.80
C LYS A 106 38.30 3.98 -15.46
N VAL A 107 39.30 4.68 -14.93
CA VAL A 107 39.87 5.91 -15.50
C VAL A 107 41.39 5.81 -15.38
N GLY A 108 42.09 5.66 -16.50
CA GLY A 108 43.52 5.36 -16.49
C GLY A 108 43.83 4.10 -15.68
N ASN A 109 44.64 4.23 -14.63
CA ASN A 109 44.99 3.12 -13.73
C ASN A 109 44.07 2.99 -12.50
N ASN A 110 43.11 3.88 -12.32
CA ASN A 110 42.20 3.85 -11.17
C ASN A 110 40.97 3.01 -11.51
N THR A 111 40.55 2.16 -10.56
CA THR A 111 39.33 1.36 -10.67
C THR A 111 38.45 1.62 -9.45
N ARG A 112 37.15 1.84 -9.70
CA ARG A 112 36.11 1.91 -8.68
C ARG A 112 35.11 0.78 -8.89
N HIS A 113 34.69 0.16 -7.79
CA HIS A 113 33.69 -0.90 -7.79
C HIS A 113 32.36 -0.36 -7.30
N TYR A 114 31.29 -0.79 -7.95
CA TYR A 114 29.92 -0.55 -7.57
C TYR A 114 29.16 -1.87 -7.49
N ILE A 115 28.15 -1.94 -6.64
CA ILE A 115 27.19 -3.04 -6.58
C ILE A 115 25.82 -2.48 -6.99
N ILE A 116 25.27 -3.02 -8.07
CA ILE A 116 23.89 -2.77 -8.47
C ILE A 116 22.97 -3.71 -7.70
N ASN A 117 21.99 -3.16 -7.00
CA ASN A 117 20.83 -3.90 -6.51
C ASN A 117 19.58 -3.45 -7.27
N ALA A 118 18.74 -4.40 -7.67
CA ALA A 118 17.47 -4.09 -8.30
C ALA A 118 16.32 -4.74 -7.51
N ARG A 119 15.24 -3.97 -7.34
CA ARG A 119 13.95 -4.46 -6.85
C ARG A 119 12.91 -4.19 -7.92
N VAL A 120 12.23 -5.22 -8.41
CA VAL A 120 11.04 -5.07 -9.26
C VAL A 120 9.84 -4.83 -8.35
N LEU A 121 9.04 -3.81 -8.65
CA LEU A 121 7.80 -3.56 -7.91
C LEU A 121 6.79 -4.68 -8.16
N PRO A 122 6.11 -5.18 -7.12
CA PRO A 122 5.09 -6.19 -7.29
C PRO A 122 3.90 -5.64 -8.11
N ASN A 123 3.30 -6.46 -8.97
CA ASN A 123 2.06 -6.14 -9.70
C ASN A 123 0.91 -7.10 -9.41
N GLN A 124 1.17 -8.29 -8.86
CA GLN A 124 0.19 -9.36 -8.88
C GLN A 124 -0.98 -9.07 -7.92
N VAL A 125 -2.15 -9.55 -8.30
CA VAL A 125 -3.34 -9.61 -7.47
C VAL A 125 -3.52 -11.05 -7.02
N ALA A 126 -3.31 -11.31 -5.74
CA ALA A 126 -3.50 -12.63 -5.16
C ALA A 126 -4.94 -12.77 -4.64
N PHE A 127 -5.59 -13.89 -4.91
CA PHE A 127 -6.75 -14.33 -4.14
C PHE A 127 -6.34 -15.47 -3.23
N ILE A 128 -6.73 -15.42 -1.95
CA ILE A 128 -6.43 -16.47 -0.97
C ILE A 128 -7.69 -17.24 -0.56
N GLY A 129 -7.56 -18.56 -0.39
CA GLY A 129 -8.67 -19.43 0.00
C GLY A 129 -8.21 -20.70 0.71
N ASN A 130 -9.17 -21.43 1.29
CA ASN A 130 -8.89 -22.66 2.05
C ASN A 130 -8.57 -23.86 1.15
N ALA A 131 -9.18 -23.92 -0.03
CA ALA A 131 -9.00 -25.03 -0.98
C ALA A 131 -7.65 -24.94 -1.71
N ALA A 132 -7.11 -26.08 -2.16
CA ALA A 132 -5.86 -26.13 -2.91
C ALA A 132 -5.92 -25.42 -4.27
N THR A 133 -7.11 -25.38 -4.89
CA THR A 133 -7.39 -24.68 -6.15
C THR A 133 -8.77 -24.01 -6.07
N ILE A 134 -9.02 -23.04 -6.95
CA ILE A 134 -10.33 -22.35 -7.05
C ILE A 134 -11.48 -23.35 -7.27
N ASP A 135 -11.25 -24.39 -8.07
CA ASP A 135 -12.26 -25.42 -8.34
C ASP A 135 -12.71 -26.17 -7.08
N GLY A 136 -11.83 -26.29 -6.09
CA GLY A 136 -12.10 -26.95 -4.82
C GLY A 136 -12.77 -26.08 -3.77
N ILE A 137 -13.02 -24.79 -4.05
CA ILE A 137 -13.79 -23.93 -3.13
C ILE A 137 -15.26 -24.39 -3.17
N GLU A 138 -15.80 -24.70 -2.00
CA GLU A 138 -17.16 -25.23 -1.83
C GLU A 138 -18.22 -24.13 -1.67
N GLU A 139 -17.87 -23.05 -0.98
CA GLU A 139 -18.74 -21.89 -0.74
C GLU A 139 -18.85 -21.07 -2.04
N ASP A 140 -20.08 -20.81 -2.49
CA ASP A 140 -20.36 -20.31 -3.82
C ASP A 140 -20.01 -18.84 -4.01
N ASP A 141 -20.15 -18.01 -2.98
CA ASP A 141 -19.75 -16.60 -3.02
C ASP A 141 -18.23 -16.43 -3.09
N ILE A 142 -17.47 -17.14 -2.25
CA ILE A 142 -16.01 -17.18 -2.28
C ILE A 142 -15.53 -17.68 -3.65
N LYS A 143 -16.15 -18.75 -4.19
CA LYS A 143 -15.77 -19.28 -5.50
C LYS A 143 -16.04 -18.28 -6.62
N ALA A 144 -17.19 -17.63 -6.60
CA ALA A 144 -17.56 -16.61 -7.59
C ALA A 144 -16.61 -15.39 -7.53
N ALA A 145 -16.25 -14.93 -6.33
CA ALA A 145 -15.26 -13.88 -6.14
C ALA A 145 -13.88 -14.27 -6.67
N ALA A 146 -13.42 -15.50 -6.39
CA ALA A 146 -12.14 -16.00 -6.86
C ALA A 146 -12.07 -16.11 -8.40
N LEU A 147 -13.09 -16.70 -9.03
CA LEU A 147 -13.21 -16.82 -10.48
C LEU A 147 -13.25 -15.46 -11.16
N TRP A 148 -14.04 -14.52 -10.63
CA TRP A 148 -14.09 -13.17 -11.14
C TRP A 148 -12.73 -12.45 -11.05
N THR A 149 -12.01 -12.64 -9.94
CA THR A 149 -10.67 -12.06 -9.76
C THR A 149 -9.69 -12.63 -10.78
N GLN A 150 -9.73 -13.95 -11.00
CA GLN A 150 -8.93 -14.62 -12.03
C GLN A 150 -9.22 -14.07 -13.43
N GLU A 151 -10.50 -13.97 -13.80
CA GLU A 151 -10.92 -13.44 -15.10
C GLU A 151 -10.50 -11.97 -15.28
N THR A 152 -10.66 -11.16 -14.24
CA THR A 152 -10.40 -9.70 -14.29
C THR A 152 -8.92 -9.38 -14.43
N TYR A 153 -8.04 -10.12 -13.74
CA TYR A 153 -6.61 -9.80 -13.67
C TYR A 153 -5.72 -10.70 -14.52
N GLY A 154 -6.23 -11.82 -15.06
CA GLY A 154 -5.54 -12.61 -16.07
C GLY A 154 -4.11 -13.00 -15.69
N SER A 155 -3.11 -12.52 -16.44
CA SER A 155 -1.70 -12.81 -16.16
C SER A 155 -1.16 -12.19 -14.87
N ASP A 156 -1.82 -11.15 -14.34
CA ASP A 156 -1.47 -10.54 -13.05
C ASP A 156 -2.10 -11.29 -11.87
N PHE A 157 -3.01 -12.24 -12.13
CA PHE A 157 -3.67 -13.01 -11.08
C PHE A 157 -2.83 -14.18 -10.60
N ILE A 158 -2.84 -14.42 -9.28
CA ILE A 158 -2.44 -15.70 -8.69
C ILE A 158 -3.44 -16.14 -7.62
N TYR A 159 -3.60 -17.46 -7.48
CA TYR A 159 -4.31 -18.05 -6.35
C TYR A 159 -3.28 -18.63 -5.37
N ILE A 160 -3.43 -18.32 -4.08
CA ILE A 160 -2.56 -18.85 -3.02
C ILE A 160 -3.44 -19.53 -1.98
N PRO A 161 -3.41 -20.87 -1.85
CA PRO A 161 -4.13 -21.54 -0.78
C PRO A 161 -3.52 -21.17 0.59
N TYR A 162 -4.31 -21.19 1.66
CA TYR A 162 -3.80 -20.86 3.00
C TYR A 162 -2.59 -21.71 3.40
N SER A 163 -2.55 -22.98 2.99
CA SER A 163 -1.40 -23.87 3.24
C SER A 163 -0.09 -23.28 2.75
N ASP A 164 -0.12 -22.62 1.59
CA ASP A 164 1.06 -22.13 0.86
C ASP A 164 1.30 -20.64 1.07
N LEU A 165 0.44 -19.98 1.87
CA LEU A 165 0.59 -18.59 2.24
C LEU A 165 1.80 -18.40 3.15
N THR A 166 2.93 -18.02 2.56
CA THR A 166 4.17 -17.59 3.24
C THR A 166 4.54 -16.17 2.80
N ILE A 167 5.52 -15.54 3.46
CA ILE A 167 5.96 -14.19 3.06
C ILE A 167 6.63 -14.21 1.68
N GLU A 168 7.36 -15.28 1.37
CA GLU A 168 8.03 -15.47 0.07
C GLU A 168 7.02 -15.60 -1.06
N ALA A 169 5.89 -16.28 -0.82
CA ALA A 169 4.79 -16.38 -1.77
C ALA A 169 4.15 -15.02 -2.09
N LEU A 170 4.33 -14.01 -1.23
CA LEU A 170 3.78 -12.66 -1.39
C LEU A 170 4.75 -11.64 -2.00
N HIS A 171 6.01 -12.01 -2.30
CA HIS A 171 7.01 -11.05 -2.81
C HIS A 171 6.61 -10.37 -4.13
N SER A 172 5.88 -11.07 -5.00
CA SER A 172 5.37 -10.52 -6.27
C SER A 172 3.95 -9.93 -6.16
N VAL A 173 3.31 -10.06 -5.00
CA VAL A 173 1.94 -9.63 -4.74
C VAL A 173 1.90 -8.17 -4.34
N ASN A 174 1.12 -7.38 -5.08
CA ASN A 174 0.85 -5.99 -4.74
C ASN A 174 -0.41 -5.89 -3.88
N VAL A 175 -1.48 -6.57 -4.32
CA VAL A 175 -2.77 -6.59 -3.64
C VAL A 175 -3.17 -8.03 -3.33
N LEU A 176 -3.48 -8.30 -2.07
CA LEU A 176 -4.08 -9.55 -1.62
C LEU A 176 -5.59 -9.32 -1.41
N PHE A 177 -6.40 -10.03 -2.17
CA PHE A 177 -7.85 -10.06 -2.02
C PHE A 177 -8.26 -11.28 -1.20
N PHE A 178 -8.91 -11.02 -0.06
CA PHE A 178 -9.53 -12.03 0.76
C PHE A 178 -11.03 -11.75 0.89
N PHE A 179 -11.83 -12.58 0.24
CA PHE A 179 -13.27 -12.65 0.45
C PHE A 179 -13.58 -13.89 1.27
N TYR A 180 -14.40 -13.76 2.30
CA TYR A 180 -14.85 -14.89 3.08
C TYR A 180 -16.33 -14.74 3.41
N ASP A 181 -17.04 -15.84 3.25
CA ASP A 181 -18.42 -15.99 3.65
C ASP A 181 -18.64 -17.38 4.24
N ASN A 182 -19.63 -17.50 5.12
CA ASN A 182 -20.05 -18.78 5.69
C ASN A 182 -21.38 -18.65 6.44
N VAL A 183 -22.36 -19.46 6.03
CA VAL A 183 -23.64 -19.56 6.73
C VAL A 183 -23.46 -20.12 8.15
N GLY A 184 -24.14 -19.50 9.11
CA GLY A 184 -24.22 -19.90 10.50
C GLY A 184 -23.02 -19.51 11.38
N SER A 185 -21.97 -18.89 10.82
CA SER A 185 -20.85 -18.39 11.61
C SER A 185 -20.06 -17.32 10.88
N SER A 186 -19.78 -16.21 11.57
CA SER A 186 -18.89 -15.13 11.10
C SER A 186 -17.43 -15.30 11.53
N ALA A 187 -17.07 -16.45 12.11
CA ALA A 187 -15.71 -16.75 12.51
C ALA A 187 -14.85 -17.08 11.28
N LEU A 188 -13.65 -16.51 11.21
CA LEU A 188 -12.66 -16.90 10.20
C LEU A 188 -12.12 -18.30 10.50
N PRO A 189 -11.72 -19.07 9.48
CA PRO A 189 -11.06 -20.36 9.68
C PRO A 189 -9.77 -20.22 10.49
N GLU A 190 -9.50 -21.17 11.39
CA GLU A 190 -8.26 -21.17 12.19
C GLU A 190 -7.00 -21.16 11.31
N ASP A 191 -7.04 -21.78 10.14
CA ASP A 191 -5.91 -21.83 9.21
C ASP A 191 -5.49 -20.45 8.72
N ILE A 192 -6.44 -19.54 8.43
CA ILE A 192 -6.10 -18.17 8.03
C ILE A 192 -5.69 -17.32 9.24
N ILE A 193 -6.27 -17.57 10.42
CA ILE A 193 -5.86 -16.91 11.67
C ILE A 193 -4.39 -17.26 12.00
N ALA A 194 -3.99 -18.51 11.78
CA ALA A 194 -2.60 -18.97 11.97
C ALA A 194 -1.61 -18.24 11.05
N LYS A 195 -2.05 -17.65 9.94
CA LYS A 195 -1.24 -16.86 9.01
C LYS A 195 -1.14 -15.37 9.36
N ARG A 196 -1.70 -14.95 10.51
CA ARG A 196 -1.69 -13.53 10.93
C ARG A 196 -0.32 -12.87 10.83
N ASN A 197 0.76 -13.52 11.24
CA ASN A 197 2.09 -12.90 11.25
C ASN A 197 2.61 -12.63 9.81
N VAL A 198 2.32 -13.54 8.87
CA VAL A 198 2.66 -13.37 7.45
C VAL A 198 1.92 -12.16 6.88
N LEU A 199 0.62 -12.06 7.18
CA LEU A 199 -0.24 -11.00 6.68
C LEU A 199 0.06 -9.64 7.34
N THR A 200 0.33 -9.63 8.65
CA THR A 200 0.81 -8.45 9.37
C THR A 200 2.10 -7.95 8.74
N GLN A 201 3.08 -8.83 8.48
CA GLN A 201 4.34 -8.45 7.84
C GLN A 201 4.11 -7.91 6.42
N PHE A 202 3.32 -8.60 5.61
CA PHE A 202 2.98 -8.16 4.26
C PHE A 202 2.43 -6.73 4.23
N VAL A 203 1.47 -6.41 5.08
CA VAL A 203 0.90 -5.04 5.15
C VAL A 203 1.87 -4.04 5.78
N ALA A 204 2.66 -4.45 6.78
CA ALA A 204 3.70 -3.61 7.37
C ALA A 204 4.73 -3.15 6.33
N GLU A 205 5.11 -4.03 5.41
CA GLU A 205 6.10 -3.81 4.34
C GLU A 205 5.53 -3.18 3.06
N GLY A 206 4.25 -2.78 3.07
CA GLY A 206 3.64 -1.99 2.00
C GLY A 206 2.71 -2.79 1.08
N GLY A 207 2.52 -4.08 1.35
CA GLY A 207 1.50 -4.90 0.71
C GLY A 207 0.10 -4.37 1.03
N LYS A 208 -0.82 -4.47 0.07
CA LYS A 208 -2.18 -3.93 0.21
C LYS A 208 -3.20 -5.05 0.28
N MET A 209 -4.30 -4.82 0.98
CA MET A 209 -5.36 -5.82 1.07
C MET A 209 -6.72 -5.26 0.69
N LEU A 210 -7.49 -6.05 -0.07
CA LEU A 210 -8.92 -5.90 -0.15
C LEU A 210 -9.55 -7.02 0.68
N LEU A 211 -10.41 -6.65 1.62
CA LEU A 211 -11.15 -7.58 2.47
C LEU A 211 -12.64 -7.46 2.16
N GLY A 212 -13.31 -8.57 1.88
CA GLY A 212 -14.74 -8.60 1.57
C GLY A 212 -15.52 -9.58 2.45
N GLY A 213 -16.80 -9.26 2.68
CA GLY A 213 -17.71 -10.06 3.49
C GLY A 213 -17.22 -10.20 4.93
N MET A 214 -17.29 -11.41 5.47
CA MET A 214 -16.80 -11.74 6.80
C MET A 214 -15.26 -11.65 6.89
N GLY A 215 -14.57 -11.63 5.74
CA GLY A 215 -13.13 -11.45 5.60
C GLY A 215 -12.61 -10.12 6.17
N THR A 216 -13.46 -9.11 6.33
CA THR A 216 -13.08 -7.83 6.97
C THR A 216 -12.58 -7.98 8.40
N THR A 217 -12.96 -9.08 9.08
CA THR A 217 -12.43 -9.47 10.40
C THR A 217 -10.91 -9.59 10.42
N LEU A 218 -10.29 -9.89 9.27
CA LEU A 218 -8.85 -10.05 9.16
C LEU A 218 -8.10 -8.75 9.50
N ALA A 219 -8.70 -7.58 9.28
CA ALA A 219 -8.12 -6.30 9.68
C ALA A 219 -7.84 -6.23 11.19
N SER A 220 -8.72 -6.78 12.02
CA SER A 220 -8.52 -6.85 13.47
C SER A 220 -7.52 -7.95 13.86
N VAL A 221 -7.59 -9.11 13.20
CA VAL A 221 -6.68 -10.26 13.46
C VAL A 221 -5.21 -9.89 13.26
N ILE A 222 -4.91 -9.11 12.20
CA ILE A 222 -3.55 -8.66 11.91
C ILE A 222 -3.14 -7.41 12.72
N GLY A 223 -4.07 -6.82 13.49
CA GLY A 223 -3.83 -5.65 14.33
C GLY A 223 -3.89 -4.30 13.59
N ARG A 224 -4.46 -4.26 12.38
CA ARG A 224 -4.69 -3.00 11.65
C ARG A 224 -5.90 -2.25 12.20
N ASP A 225 -6.98 -2.96 12.51
CA ASP A 225 -8.13 -2.42 13.23
C ASP A 225 -8.04 -2.82 14.71
N GLN A 226 -7.87 -1.83 15.58
CA GLN A 226 -7.80 -2.00 17.04
C GLN A 226 -9.00 -1.35 17.76
N SER A 227 -10.04 -0.99 17.00
CA SER A 227 -11.21 -0.29 17.54
C SER A 227 -12.06 -1.17 18.44
N GLY A 228 -12.12 -2.48 18.15
CA GLY A 228 -13.09 -3.38 18.78
C GLY A 228 -14.53 -3.10 18.37
N LEU A 229 -14.76 -2.27 17.34
CA LEU A 229 -16.09 -1.82 16.93
C LEU A 229 -16.71 -2.67 15.81
N LEU A 230 -15.98 -3.63 15.23
CA LEU A 230 -16.51 -4.60 14.25
C LEU A 230 -17.43 -5.63 14.92
N THR A 231 -18.65 -5.20 15.29
CA THR A 231 -19.58 -5.92 16.17
C THR A 231 -20.91 -6.28 15.51
N ILE A 232 -21.27 -5.67 14.38
CA ILE A 232 -22.51 -5.98 13.66
C ILE A 232 -22.22 -7.12 12.69
N ARG A 233 -22.69 -8.32 13.05
CA ARG A 233 -22.38 -9.55 12.34
C ARG A 233 -23.63 -10.36 12.10
N ASP A 234 -23.93 -10.60 10.83
CA ASP A 234 -25.03 -11.44 10.38
C ASP A 234 -24.47 -12.63 9.60
N ASN A 235 -25.07 -13.81 9.79
CA ASN A 235 -24.64 -15.08 9.18
C ASN A 235 -25.84 -16.04 9.01
N GLY A 236 -27.04 -15.49 8.87
CA GLY A 236 -28.25 -16.29 8.74
C GLY A 236 -28.34 -16.99 7.39
N VAL A 237 -29.17 -18.01 7.28
CA VAL A 237 -29.41 -18.74 6.02
C VAL A 237 -30.05 -17.90 4.90
N GLY A 238 -30.32 -16.62 5.13
CA GLY A 238 -31.05 -15.75 4.21
C GLY A 238 -32.56 -15.93 4.17
N SER A 239 -33.21 -15.02 3.45
CA SER A 239 -34.66 -15.04 3.20
C SER A 239 -35.02 -14.23 1.95
N VAL A 240 -36.26 -14.41 1.46
CA VAL A 240 -36.78 -13.59 0.37
C VAL A 240 -37.09 -12.18 0.87
N ASN A 241 -36.50 -11.18 0.22
CA ASN A 241 -36.72 -9.76 0.51
C ASN A 241 -37.12 -9.01 -0.79
N PRO A 242 -38.22 -8.23 -0.77
CA PRO A 242 -38.76 -7.58 -1.96
C PRO A 242 -38.08 -6.25 -2.31
N ASP A 243 -37.17 -5.75 -1.48
CA ASP A 243 -36.57 -4.44 -1.64
C ASP A 243 -35.33 -4.51 -2.53
N THR A 244 -34.92 -3.38 -3.09
CA THR A 244 -33.55 -3.23 -3.59
C THR A 244 -32.68 -2.76 -2.41
N TRP A 245 -31.54 -3.38 -2.15
CA TRP A 245 -30.59 -2.84 -1.17
C TRP A 245 -29.47 -2.07 -1.86
N GLN A 246 -29.01 -1.03 -1.17
CA GLN A 246 -28.17 0.01 -1.73
C GLN A 246 -27.22 0.52 -0.66
N ILE A 247 -26.07 1.05 -1.05
CA ILE A 247 -25.16 1.75 -0.14
C ILE A 247 -25.20 3.25 -0.41
N ASP A 248 -24.87 4.02 0.61
CA ASP A 248 -24.67 5.45 0.52
C ASP A 248 -23.18 5.79 0.67
N GLY A 249 -22.61 6.39 -0.37
CA GLY A 249 -21.26 6.93 -0.37
C GLY A 249 -21.20 8.44 -0.14
N GLY A 250 -22.32 9.16 0.05
CA GLY A 250 -22.27 10.62 0.16
C GLY A 250 -23.56 11.43 0.12
N VAL A 251 -24.74 10.82 0.08
CA VAL A 251 -26.06 11.50 -0.06
C VAL A 251 -26.56 12.04 1.28
N ASN A 252 -26.65 11.20 2.31
CA ASN A 252 -27.06 11.61 3.67
C ASN A 252 -25.86 11.89 4.58
N PHE A 253 -24.66 11.75 4.04
CA PHE A 253 -23.39 11.84 4.73
C PHE A 253 -22.91 13.30 4.79
N GLN A 254 -22.30 13.73 5.90
CA GLN A 254 -21.78 15.10 6.02
C GLN A 254 -20.57 15.39 5.10
N ASN A 255 -19.85 14.35 4.66
CA ASN A 255 -18.60 14.44 3.88
C ASN A 255 -18.61 13.57 2.61
N ASP A 256 -19.33 13.94 1.55
CA ASP A 256 -19.48 13.12 0.33
C ASP A 256 -18.19 12.39 -0.13
N GLN A 257 -18.22 11.06 -0.12
CA GLN A 257 -17.09 10.19 -0.51
C GLN A 257 -17.19 9.71 -1.95
N ARG A 258 -18.20 10.11 -2.73
CA ARG A 258 -18.39 9.68 -4.12
C ARG A 258 -17.29 10.13 -5.07
N SER A 259 -16.41 11.02 -4.64
CA SER A 259 -15.17 11.38 -5.34
C SER A 259 -14.03 10.36 -5.14
N HIS A 260 -14.18 9.42 -4.20
CA HIS A 260 -13.19 8.38 -3.94
C HIS A 260 -13.07 7.44 -5.15
N PRO A 261 -11.86 6.98 -5.54
CA PRO A 261 -11.66 6.13 -6.70
C PRO A 261 -12.49 4.84 -6.76
N ILE A 262 -12.94 4.30 -5.61
CA ILE A 262 -13.85 3.13 -5.60
C ILE A 262 -15.17 3.39 -6.35
N TYR A 263 -15.57 4.65 -6.52
CA TYR A 263 -16.79 5.06 -7.20
C TYR A 263 -16.56 5.53 -8.65
N ASN A 264 -15.36 5.30 -9.22
CA ASN A 264 -15.07 5.66 -10.60
C ASN A 264 -15.58 4.60 -11.60
N PHE A 265 -16.90 4.54 -11.80
CA PHE A 265 -17.54 3.58 -12.69
C PHE A 265 -17.39 3.96 -14.16
N THR A 266 -17.16 2.97 -15.02
CA THR A 266 -17.02 3.13 -16.48
C THR A 266 -18.29 2.79 -17.25
N GLU A 267 -19.32 2.25 -16.59
CA GLU A 267 -20.60 1.83 -17.17
C GLU A 267 -21.80 2.53 -16.49
N THR A 268 -22.98 2.54 -17.13
CA THR A 268 -24.26 3.02 -16.56
C THR A 268 -24.99 1.81 -15.94
N ILE A 269 -25.46 1.73 -14.69
CA ILE A 269 -25.97 2.72 -13.72
C ILE A 269 -25.13 2.71 -12.44
N PRO A 270 -24.61 3.88 -12.02
CA PRO A 270 -23.88 4.03 -10.76
C PRO A 270 -24.72 4.57 -9.61
N THR A 271 -25.89 5.19 -9.83
CA THR A 271 -26.76 5.57 -8.70
C THR A 271 -28.25 5.48 -9.07
N ASP A 272 -29.10 5.31 -8.07
CA ASP A 272 -30.55 5.48 -8.18
C ASP A 272 -30.95 6.97 -8.25
N PRO A 273 -32.25 7.31 -8.39
CA PRO A 273 -32.72 8.70 -8.41
C PRO A 273 -32.41 9.50 -7.13
N SER A 274 -32.19 8.84 -6.00
CA SER A 274 -31.78 9.45 -4.73
C SER A 274 -30.26 9.65 -4.62
N GLY A 275 -29.48 9.05 -5.51
CA GLY A 275 -28.02 9.13 -5.52
C GLY A 275 -27.31 7.99 -4.76
N TYR A 276 -28.04 6.96 -4.32
CA TYR A 276 -27.48 5.76 -3.69
C TYR A 276 -27.02 4.75 -4.73
N PHE A 277 -26.02 3.93 -4.39
CA PHE A 277 -25.52 2.88 -5.28
C PHE A 277 -26.30 1.59 -5.03
N PRO A 278 -27.20 1.15 -5.93
CA PRO A 278 -27.88 -0.13 -5.76
C PRO A 278 -26.89 -1.28 -5.92
N ILE A 279 -26.95 -2.26 -5.01
CA ILE A 279 -26.00 -3.38 -4.98
C ILE A 279 -26.70 -4.73 -5.13
N ILE A 280 -27.97 -4.86 -4.73
CA ILE A 280 -28.70 -6.13 -4.86
C ILE A 280 -30.19 -5.88 -5.08
N ASN A 281 -30.74 -6.48 -6.13
CA ASN A 281 -32.16 -6.39 -6.50
C ASN A 281 -33.03 -7.33 -5.64
N PRO A 282 -34.37 -7.20 -5.70
CA PRO A 282 -35.29 -8.05 -4.96
C PRO A 282 -35.09 -9.55 -5.25
N GLY A 283 -35.27 -10.40 -4.23
CA GLY A 283 -35.09 -11.85 -4.33
C GLY A 283 -34.64 -12.47 -3.02
N PHE A 284 -34.12 -13.69 -3.07
CA PHE A 284 -33.44 -14.31 -1.92
C PHE A 284 -32.11 -13.60 -1.64
N LYS A 285 -31.85 -13.30 -0.37
CA LYS A 285 -30.64 -12.60 0.09
C LYS A 285 -30.23 -13.13 1.44
N GLU A 286 -28.93 -13.20 1.69
CA GLU A 286 -28.36 -13.76 2.91
C GLU A 286 -28.17 -12.72 4.01
N ASN A 287 -27.88 -11.48 3.60
CA ASN A 287 -27.59 -10.36 4.50
C ASN A 287 -26.40 -10.64 5.42
N HIS A 288 -25.26 -11.07 4.88
CA HIS A 288 -24.06 -11.37 5.66
C HIS A 288 -23.24 -10.13 6.03
N ASN A 289 -23.80 -9.26 6.87
CA ASN A 289 -23.10 -8.07 7.36
C ASN A 289 -21.87 -8.43 8.21
N ASN A 290 -20.82 -7.63 8.07
CA ASN A 290 -19.69 -7.59 8.99
C ASN A 290 -19.23 -6.13 9.14
N LEU A 291 -19.99 -5.35 9.92
CA LEU A 291 -19.91 -3.89 10.02
C LEU A 291 -19.40 -3.39 11.36
N TRP A 292 -18.97 -2.14 11.37
CA TRP A 292 -18.57 -1.43 12.58
C TRP A 292 -19.78 -0.75 13.22
N ASP A 293 -19.96 -0.86 14.54
CA ASP A 293 -20.89 -0.02 15.29
C ASP A 293 -20.11 1.09 15.99
N LEU A 294 -20.28 2.33 15.53
CA LEU A 294 -19.59 3.47 16.10
C LEU A 294 -20.34 4.12 17.28
N ALA A 295 -21.49 3.59 17.70
CA ALA A 295 -22.25 4.11 18.85
C ALA A 295 -21.41 4.39 20.12
N PRO A 296 -20.35 3.62 20.44
CA PRO A 296 -19.54 3.90 21.62
C PRO A 296 -18.65 5.15 21.50
N LEU A 297 -18.47 5.69 20.29
CA LEU A 297 -17.63 6.87 20.07
C LEU A 297 -18.37 8.14 20.48
N LEU A 298 -17.66 9.07 21.13
CA LEU A 298 -18.11 10.40 21.55
C LEU A 298 -19.22 10.47 22.63
N GLY A 299 -20.00 9.41 22.86
CA GLY A 299 -21.06 9.36 23.87
C GLY A 299 -22.12 8.31 23.53
N PRO A 300 -23.11 8.05 24.41
CA PRO A 300 -24.14 7.05 24.13
C PRO A 300 -24.98 7.37 22.88
N GLY A 301 -25.00 6.45 21.92
CA GLY A 301 -25.84 6.52 20.72
C GLY A 301 -25.08 6.98 19.47
N HIS A 302 -25.78 7.10 18.35
CA HIS A 302 -25.20 7.55 17.09
C HIS A 302 -25.33 9.07 16.95
N GLN A 303 -24.22 9.75 16.68
CA GLN A 303 -24.15 11.21 16.61
C GLN A 303 -23.11 11.69 15.60
N VAL A 304 -23.34 12.88 15.04
CA VAL A 304 -22.42 13.52 14.08
C VAL A 304 -21.01 13.67 14.67
N GLY A 305 -19.98 13.36 13.89
CA GLY A 305 -18.57 13.42 14.26
C GLY A 305 -17.92 12.05 14.55
N GLN A 306 -18.69 10.98 14.72
CA GLN A 306 -18.17 9.63 15.00
C GLN A 306 -17.26 9.09 13.90
N PHE A 307 -17.51 9.41 12.62
CA PHE A 307 -16.63 9.00 11.52
C PHE A 307 -15.28 9.71 11.57
N ALA A 308 -15.28 11.02 11.87
CA ALA A 308 -14.04 11.78 12.02
C ALA A 308 -13.24 11.29 13.23
N GLU A 309 -13.92 10.95 14.34
CA GLU A 309 -13.28 10.39 15.52
C GLU A 309 -12.70 8.99 15.25
N PHE A 310 -13.43 8.14 14.53
CA PHE A 310 -12.93 6.83 14.11
C PHE A 310 -11.70 6.95 13.20
N GLU A 311 -11.70 7.87 12.24
CA GLU A 311 -10.55 8.13 11.39
C GLU A 311 -9.36 8.65 12.21
N ASN A 312 -9.59 9.54 13.18
CA ASN A 312 -8.55 10.09 14.05
C ASN A 312 -7.92 9.04 14.97
N LEU A 313 -8.73 8.19 15.60
CA LEU A 313 -8.26 7.19 16.56
C LEU A 313 -7.65 5.95 15.89
N TYR A 314 -8.22 5.50 14.77
CA TYR A 314 -7.90 4.19 14.19
C TYR A 314 -7.41 4.26 12.74
N GLY A 315 -7.34 5.46 12.16
CA GLY A 315 -6.84 5.68 10.79
C GLY A 315 -7.73 5.02 9.72
N GLY A 316 -9.01 4.78 10.04
CA GLY A 316 -9.99 4.21 9.13
C GLY A 316 -10.90 5.30 8.59
N LYS A 317 -10.81 5.58 7.29
CA LYS A 317 -11.69 6.51 6.61
C LYS A 317 -12.96 5.78 6.16
N VAL A 318 -14.11 6.22 6.65
CA VAL A 318 -15.41 5.68 6.25
C VAL A 318 -15.72 6.10 4.81
N LEU A 319 -16.04 5.12 3.96
CA LEU A 319 -16.33 5.32 2.54
C LEU A 319 -17.79 5.08 2.19
N ALA A 320 -18.50 4.24 2.95
CA ALA A 320 -19.92 3.98 2.73
C ALA A 320 -20.63 3.50 4.00
N VAL A 321 -21.95 3.67 4.01
CA VAL A 321 -22.91 3.05 4.93
C VAL A 321 -24.06 2.42 4.12
N TRP A 322 -24.99 1.72 4.78
CA TRP A 322 -26.25 1.35 4.16
C TRP A 322 -27.06 2.59 3.72
N SER A 323 -27.75 2.52 2.59
CA SER A 323 -28.62 3.62 2.15
C SER A 323 -29.72 3.92 3.17
N GLY A 324 -30.09 5.19 3.31
CA GLY A 324 -31.13 5.62 4.25
C GLY A 324 -30.66 5.73 5.70
N VAL A 325 -29.43 5.32 6.01
CA VAL A 325 -28.75 5.73 7.24
C VAL A 325 -28.52 7.25 7.19
N THR A 326 -28.99 7.97 8.21
CA THR A 326 -28.93 9.44 8.29
C THR A 326 -28.04 9.96 9.42
N ASP A 327 -27.47 9.05 10.21
CA ASP A 327 -26.53 9.33 11.29
C ASP A 327 -25.15 8.74 10.97
N GLU A 328 -24.17 8.99 11.83
CA GLU A 328 -22.81 8.44 11.67
C GLU A 328 -22.67 7.07 12.36
N CYS A 329 -23.60 6.16 12.09
CA CYS A 329 -23.65 4.87 12.77
C CYS A 329 -22.65 3.84 12.22
N CYS A 330 -23.03 3.06 11.22
CA CYS A 330 -22.48 1.73 11.01
C CYS A 330 -21.76 1.63 9.65
N PRO A 331 -20.44 1.92 9.58
CA PRO A 331 -19.67 1.84 8.34
C PRO A 331 -19.79 0.48 7.65
N GLY A 332 -20.16 0.53 6.37
CA GLY A 332 -20.21 -0.57 5.42
C GLY A 332 -18.90 -0.81 4.70
N ILE A 333 -18.17 0.28 4.42
CA ILE A 333 -16.89 0.27 3.70
C ILE A 333 -15.93 1.22 4.39
N ILE A 334 -14.71 0.75 4.66
CA ILE A 334 -13.65 1.53 5.33
C ILE A 334 -12.34 1.39 4.54
N GLU A 335 -11.64 2.51 4.36
CA GLU A 335 -10.24 2.54 3.95
C GLU A 335 -9.33 2.79 5.17
N PHE A 336 -8.55 1.78 5.53
CA PHE A 336 -7.49 1.87 6.51
C PHE A 336 -6.20 2.35 5.83
N LYS A 337 -5.90 3.64 5.98
CA LYS A 337 -4.75 4.30 5.33
C LYS A 337 -3.39 3.86 5.91
N PRO A 338 -2.27 4.09 5.21
CA PRO A 338 -0.94 3.83 5.75
C PRO A 338 -0.68 4.57 7.07
N THR A 339 0.09 3.92 7.94
CA THR A 339 0.62 4.45 9.19
C THR A 339 2.14 4.21 9.25
N SER A 340 2.80 4.66 10.32
CA SER A 340 4.22 4.35 10.54
C SER A 340 4.49 2.86 10.81
N VAL A 341 3.48 2.09 11.22
CA VAL A 341 3.59 0.65 11.49
C VAL A 341 3.14 -0.17 10.29
N TYR A 342 2.08 0.28 9.61
CA TYR A 342 1.49 -0.37 8.45
C TYR A 342 1.64 0.53 7.24
N THR A 343 2.68 0.33 6.43
CA THR A 343 2.88 1.18 5.25
C THR A 343 1.92 0.84 4.11
N GLY A 344 1.28 -0.33 4.16
CA GLY A 344 0.23 -0.75 3.25
C GLY A 344 -1.16 -0.19 3.57
N THR A 345 -2.03 -0.16 2.55
CA THR A 345 -3.43 0.25 2.66
C THR A 345 -4.35 -0.96 2.67
N ILE A 346 -5.41 -0.93 3.48
CA ILE A 346 -6.48 -1.94 3.43
C ILE A 346 -7.81 -1.27 3.09
N ILE A 347 -8.55 -1.83 2.16
CA ILE A 347 -9.98 -1.53 1.99
C ILE A 347 -10.78 -2.72 2.50
N ALA A 348 -11.77 -2.45 3.35
CA ALA A 348 -12.66 -3.46 3.92
C ALA A 348 -14.10 -3.17 3.51
N ILE A 349 -14.78 -4.16 2.91
CA ILE A 349 -16.15 -4.10 2.40
C ILE A 349 -16.97 -5.14 3.15
N GLY A 350 -17.74 -4.70 4.15
CA GLY A 350 -18.52 -5.58 5.03
C GLY A 350 -20.03 -5.53 4.82
N ALA A 351 -20.53 -4.68 3.93
CA ALA A 351 -21.96 -4.53 3.68
C ALA A 351 -22.56 -5.83 3.12
N GLY A 352 -23.53 -6.41 3.83
CA GLY A 352 -24.07 -7.75 3.55
C GLY A 352 -24.84 -7.91 2.23
N GLY A 353 -25.06 -6.84 1.47
CA GLY A 353 -25.64 -6.90 0.13
C GLY A 353 -24.60 -7.03 -0.99
N MET A 354 -23.30 -7.11 -0.65
CA MET A 354 -22.18 -7.27 -1.58
C MET A 354 -21.94 -8.75 -1.91
N GLU A 355 -23.02 -9.46 -2.24
CA GLU A 355 -23.06 -10.89 -2.56
C GLU A 355 -22.56 -11.13 -4.00
N TRP A 356 -21.80 -12.22 -4.21
CA TRP A 356 -21.18 -12.61 -5.48
C TRP A 356 -22.01 -13.64 -6.25
N ASN A 357 -22.71 -14.53 -5.56
CA ASN A 357 -23.61 -15.51 -6.12
C ASN A 357 -25.02 -15.39 -5.50
N MET A 358 -26.07 -15.64 -6.29
CA MET A 358 -27.44 -15.56 -5.79
C MET A 358 -27.97 -16.98 -5.56
N ASN A 359 -28.36 -17.31 -4.32
CA ASN A 359 -28.75 -18.68 -3.96
C ASN A 359 -30.01 -19.17 -4.71
N ASP A 360 -30.86 -18.25 -5.19
CA ASP A 360 -32.06 -18.55 -5.97
C ASP A 360 -31.81 -18.60 -7.50
N GLY A 361 -30.55 -18.49 -7.93
CA GLY A 361 -30.13 -18.55 -9.34
C GLY A 361 -30.53 -17.33 -10.17
N ARG A 362 -31.03 -16.26 -9.54
CA ARG A 362 -31.37 -15.03 -10.26
C ARG A 362 -30.13 -14.30 -10.74
N VAL A 363 -30.30 -13.47 -11.76
CA VAL A 363 -29.29 -12.49 -12.13
C VAL A 363 -29.43 -11.28 -11.21
N ASN A 364 -28.35 -10.90 -10.53
CA ASN A 364 -28.30 -9.61 -9.85
C ASN A 364 -28.13 -8.49 -10.89
N THR A 365 -29.18 -7.68 -11.11
CA THR A 365 -29.15 -6.57 -12.08
C THR A 365 -28.11 -5.50 -11.71
N TYR A 366 -27.62 -5.50 -10.47
CA TYR A 366 -26.63 -4.57 -9.97
C TYR A 366 -25.25 -5.23 -9.72
N ALA A 367 -25.03 -6.46 -10.22
CA ALA A 367 -23.73 -7.12 -10.09
C ALA A 367 -22.56 -6.29 -10.64
N GLY A 368 -22.81 -5.47 -11.68
CA GLY A 368 -21.81 -4.54 -12.22
C GLY A 368 -21.36 -3.47 -11.22
N VAL A 369 -22.24 -3.02 -10.31
CA VAL A 369 -21.89 -2.06 -9.24
C VAL A 369 -21.00 -2.74 -8.21
N ILE A 370 -21.36 -3.94 -7.74
CA ILE A 370 -20.54 -4.72 -6.79
C ILE A 370 -19.14 -4.95 -7.40
N ARG A 371 -19.09 -5.57 -8.58
CA ARG A 371 -17.82 -5.86 -9.29
C ARG A 371 -17.04 -4.59 -9.58
N GLY A 372 -17.71 -3.49 -9.91
CA GLY A 372 -17.10 -2.18 -10.10
C GLY A 372 -16.43 -1.66 -8.83
N ILE A 373 -17.08 -1.73 -7.67
CA ILE A 373 -16.50 -1.30 -6.38
C ILE A 373 -15.29 -2.16 -6.02
N TYR A 374 -15.39 -3.49 -6.15
CA TYR A 374 -14.25 -4.39 -5.88
C TYR A 374 -13.09 -4.14 -6.84
N ARG A 375 -13.36 -4.03 -8.16
CA ARG A 375 -12.34 -3.73 -9.17
C ARG A 375 -11.66 -2.41 -8.89
N ASN A 376 -12.45 -1.35 -8.70
CA ASN A 376 -11.92 -0.02 -8.44
C ASN A 376 -11.12 0.03 -7.14
N SER A 377 -11.51 -0.76 -6.12
CA SER A 377 -10.74 -0.89 -4.88
C SER A 377 -9.39 -1.54 -5.12
N ILE A 378 -9.34 -2.67 -5.84
CA ILE A 378 -8.08 -3.34 -6.18
C ILE A 378 -7.21 -2.42 -7.04
N ASP A 379 -7.76 -1.84 -8.11
CA ASP A 379 -7.03 -0.99 -9.04
C ASP A 379 -6.48 0.27 -8.35
N TYR A 380 -7.26 0.87 -7.45
CA TYR A 380 -6.80 1.94 -6.59
C TYR A 380 -5.65 1.51 -5.66
N LEU A 381 -5.78 0.38 -4.96
CA LEU A 381 -4.73 -0.14 -4.08
C LEU A 381 -3.43 -0.43 -4.85
N ARG A 382 -3.51 -0.86 -6.11
CA ARG A 382 -2.33 -1.08 -6.97
C ARG A 382 -1.53 0.18 -7.23
N THR A 383 -2.16 1.36 -7.17
CA THR A 383 -1.51 2.67 -7.36
C THR A 383 -0.92 3.28 -6.09
N ARG A 384 -1.13 2.65 -4.93
CA ARG A 384 -0.71 3.18 -3.63
C ARG A 384 0.72 2.82 -3.25
#